data_AF-A0A3M1BXU5-F1
#
_entry.id   AF-A0A3M1BXU5-F1
#
_cell.length_a   1.000
_cell.length_b   1.000
_cell.length_c   1.000
_cell.angle_alpha   90.00
_cell.angle_beta   90.00
_cell.angle_gamma   90.00
#
_symmetry.space_group_name_H-M   'P 1'
#
loop_
_entity.id
_entity.type
_entity.pdbx_description
1 polymer ?
#
loop_
_entity_poly.entity_id
_entity_poly.type
_entity_poly.pdbx_seq_one_letter_code
_entity_poly.pdbx_strand_id
1 'polypeptide(L)'
;DKKDHYIKRCIGMPGDSLQVIDRQVFLNGKPARNPTHMQFRYLVKAESGSLNLKQLEEWGVNLSPTEANPAAGVFHLDSIQVEKIKSLGNVTIEVVAQNAPAPNIFPHEERKYLWSMDNFGPIYIPKKGATVKLDMESLPFYRRIIDVYEGNDLEVKEGKIFVNGEEADSYTFKMNYYWMMGDNRHNSEDSRVWGFVPEDHIVGKPLFIWFSTKNGNISNGINWDRIFMSASEM
;
A
#
# COMPACT_ATOMS: atom_id res chain seq x y z
N ASP A 1 -2.26 -19.90 -4.15
CA ASP A 1 -1.90 -18.56 -4.64
C ASP A 1 -3.13 -17.89 -5.26
N LYS A 2 -3.52 -16.69 -4.81
CA LYS A 2 -4.75 -16.01 -5.27
C LYS A 2 -4.34 -14.96 -6.30
N LYS A 3 -4.82 -15.08 -7.54
CA LYS A 3 -4.40 -14.26 -8.69
C LYS A 3 -5.45 -13.22 -9.07
N ASP A 4 -5.95 -12.48 -8.08
CA ASP A 4 -6.86 -11.37 -8.35
C ASP A 4 -6.11 -10.21 -9.02
N HIS A 5 -6.77 -9.50 -9.93
CA HIS A 5 -6.18 -8.36 -10.61
C HIS A 5 -6.34 -7.09 -9.78
N TYR A 6 -5.20 -6.51 -9.39
CA TYR A 6 -5.13 -5.21 -8.72
C TYR A 6 -4.34 -4.21 -9.56
N ILE A 7 -4.73 -2.93 -9.46
CA ILE A 7 -3.89 -1.82 -9.91
C ILE A 7 -3.24 -1.21 -8.68
N LYS A 8 -1.91 -1.20 -8.67
CA LYS A 8 -1.08 -0.61 -7.62
C LYS A 8 0.11 0.09 -8.24
N ARG A 9 0.67 1.04 -7.51
CA ARG A 9 1.89 1.72 -7.91
C ARG A 9 3.10 0.88 -7.50
N CYS A 10 4.00 0.64 -8.43
CA CYS A 10 5.30 0.06 -8.12
C CYS A 10 6.13 1.11 -7.38
N ILE A 11 6.38 0.87 -6.09
CA ILE A 11 7.13 1.78 -5.22
C ILE A 11 8.58 1.33 -5.10
N GLY A 12 8.82 0.04 -4.89
CA GLY A 12 10.18 -0.51 -4.70
C GLY A 12 10.57 -1.49 -5.80
N MET A 13 11.81 -1.39 -6.27
CA MET A 13 12.37 -2.20 -7.34
C MET A 13 13.22 -3.36 -6.79
N PRO A 14 13.51 -4.37 -7.63
CA PRO A 14 14.37 -5.48 -7.23
C PRO A 14 15.75 -4.99 -6.78
N GLY A 15 16.13 -5.30 -5.55
CA GLY A 15 17.41 -4.94 -4.95
C GLY A 15 17.37 -3.70 -4.06
N ASP A 16 16.25 -2.98 -3.99
CA ASP A 16 16.10 -1.83 -3.10
C ASP A 16 15.98 -2.28 -1.63
N SER A 17 16.46 -1.45 -0.70
CA SER A 17 15.97 -1.45 0.67
C SER A 17 14.77 -0.51 0.81
N LEU A 18 13.73 -0.94 1.53
CA LEU A 18 12.51 -0.18 1.73
C LEU A 18 12.21 -0.01 3.22
N GLN A 19 11.84 1.21 3.60
CA GLN A 19 11.35 1.54 4.93
C GLN A 19 10.22 2.55 4.83
N VAL A 20 9.28 2.54 5.77
CA VAL A 20 8.27 3.58 5.94
C VAL A 20 8.46 4.18 7.33
N ILE A 21 8.55 5.51 7.40
CA ILE A 21 8.65 6.26 8.65
C ILE A 21 7.64 7.39 8.58
N ASP A 22 6.69 7.41 9.52
CA ASP A 22 5.59 8.38 9.57
C ASP A 22 4.98 8.64 8.17
N ARG A 23 4.54 7.54 7.54
CA ARG A 23 3.88 7.48 6.22
C ARG A 23 4.76 7.81 5.00
N GLN A 24 5.99 8.28 5.20
CA GLN A 24 6.94 8.52 4.12
C GLN A 24 7.70 7.24 3.79
N VAL A 25 7.70 6.85 2.52
CA VAL A 25 8.51 5.73 2.03
C VAL A 25 9.94 6.20 1.79
N PHE A 26 10.91 5.40 2.23
CA PHE A 26 12.33 5.57 1.95
C PHE A 26 12.81 4.36 1.15
N LEU A 27 13.53 4.63 0.06
CA LEU A 27 14.20 3.63 -0.77
C LEU A 27 15.70 3.88 -0.68
N ASN A 28 16.46 2.86 -0.30
CA ASN A 28 17.92 2.96 -0.16
C ASN A 28 18.35 4.15 0.72
N GLY A 29 17.59 4.37 1.81
CA GLY A 29 17.82 5.46 2.77
C GLY A 29 17.39 6.86 2.31
N LYS A 30 16.79 7.01 1.13
CA LYS A 30 16.33 8.31 0.59
C LYS A 30 14.81 8.36 0.48
N PRO A 31 14.15 9.50 0.76
CA PRO A 31 12.71 9.61 0.62
C PRO A 31 12.30 9.38 -0.84
N ALA A 32 11.37 8.45 -1.05
CA ALA A 32 10.77 8.20 -2.36
C ALA A 32 9.82 9.33 -2.74
N ARG A 33 9.65 9.55 -4.05
CA ARG A 33 8.69 10.53 -4.56
C ARG A 33 7.27 10.10 -4.22
N ASN A 34 6.52 10.99 -3.58
CA ASN A 34 5.11 10.76 -3.30
C ASN A 34 4.25 10.97 -4.56
N PRO A 35 3.26 10.10 -4.81
CA PRO A 35 2.22 10.33 -5.82
C PRO A 35 1.46 11.62 -5.53
N THR A 36 1.06 12.34 -6.58
CA THR A 36 0.33 13.61 -6.46
C THR A 36 -0.96 13.46 -5.65
N HIS A 37 -1.75 12.43 -5.97
CA HIS A 37 -3.03 12.13 -5.33
C HIS A 37 -2.92 11.02 -4.29
N MET A 38 -1.79 10.93 -3.59
CA MET A 38 -1.61 10.01 -2.47
C MET A 38 -2.50 10.43 -1.30
N GLN A 39 -3.35 9.52 -0.81
CA GLN A 39 -4.36 9.81 0.20
C GLN A 39 -4.07 9.13 1.53
N PHE A 40 -4.39 9.82 2.62
CA PHE A 40 -4.43 9.29 3.99
C PHE A 40 -5.78 9.56 4.64
N ARG A 41 -6.03 8.95 5.80
CA ARG A 41 -7.22 9.26 6.61
C ARG A 41 -7.02 10.57 7.37
N TYR A 42 -8.01 11.44 7.28
CA TYR A 42 -8.08 12.68 8.02
C TYR A 42 -9.43 12.79 8.72
N LEU A 43 -9.42 13.18 9.98
CA LEU A 43 -10.58 13.62 10.71
C LEU A 43 -10.79 15.10 10.40
N VAL A 44 -11.91 15.42 9.78
CA VAL A 44 -12.30 16.80 9.48
C VAL A 44 -13.50 17.14 10.35
N LYS A 45 -13.43 18.27 11.06
CA LYS A 45 -14.53 18.77 11.90
C LYS A 45 -14.86 20.20 11.51
N ALA A 46 -16.14 20.50 11.34
CA ALA A 46 -16.61 21.88 11.26
C ALA A 46 -16.48 22.53 12.64
N GLU A 47 -15.95 23.75 12.70
CA GLU A 47 -15.91 24.53 13.94
C GLU A 47 -17.32 25.00 14.35
N SER A 48 -18.20 25.18 13.37
CA SER A 48 -19.62 25.46 13.57
C SER A 48 -20.45 24.91 12.41
N GLY A 49 -21.69 24.51 12.70
CA GLY A 49 -22.63 24.04 11.68
C GLY A 49 -22.28 22.65 11.14
N SER A 50 -22.22 22.51 9.82
CA SER A 50 -22.03 21.23 9.15
C SER A 50 -21.02 21.34 8.02
N LEU A 51 -20.34 20.24 7.72
CA LEU A 51 -19.45 20.13 6.57
C LEU A 51 -20.27 20.26 5.28
N ASN A 52 -19.77 21.06 4.34
CA ASN A 52 -20.36 21.16 3.01
C ASN A 52 -19.95 19.93 2.17
N LEU A 53 -20.65 18.80 2.38
CA LEU A 53 -20.33 17.54 1.71
C LEU A 53 -20.39 17.64 0.18
N LYS A 54 -21.29 18.48 -0.35
CA LYS A 54 -21.38 18.74 -1.80
C LYS A 54 -20.09 19.38 -2.33
N GLN A 55 -19.53 20.35 -1.60
CA GLN A 55 -18.25 20.97 -1.97
C GLN A 55 -17.10 19.96 -1.94
N LEU A 56 -17.09 19.05 -0.96
CA LEU A 56 -16.07 17.99 -0.86
C LEU A 56 -16.16 17.02 -2.05
N GLU A 57 -17.38 16.62 -2.42
CA GLU A 57 -17.62 15.79 -3.60
C GLU A 57 -17.18 16.50 -4.89
N GLU A 58 -17.47 17.80 -5.05
CA GLU A 58 -17.00 18.62 -6.17
C GLU A 58 -15.46 18.71 -6.24
N TRP A 59 -14.77 18.55 -5.11
CA TRP A 59 -13.31 18.44 -5.05
C TRP A 59 -12.78 17.00 -5.19
N GLY A 60 -13.66 16.06 -5.52
CA GLY A 60 -13.30 14.65 -5.75
C GLY A 60 -13.05 13.87 -4.46
N VAL A 61 -13.51 14.34 -3.30
CA VAL A 61 -13.44 13.57 -2.05
C VAL A 61 -14.46 12.43 -2.15
N ASN A 62 -13.99 11.20 -1.93
CA ASN A 62 -14.88 10.05 -1.87
C ASN A 62 -15.63 10.06 -0.53
N LEU A 63 -16.95 10.27 -0.59
CA LEU A 63 -17.82 10.26 0.56
C LEU A 63 -18.26 8.81 0.85
N SER A 64 -17.88 8.28 2.01
CA SER A 64 -18.40 6.99 2.47
C SER A 64 -19.80 7.16 3.06
N PRO A 65 -20.77 6.26 2.79
CA PRO A 65 -22.15 6.37 3.29
C PRO A 65 -22.29 6.38 4.83
N THR A 66 -21.22 6.07 5.56
CA THR A 66 -21.22 5.87 7.03
C THR A 66 -20.95 7.13 7.85
N GLU A 67 -20.81 8.31 7.24
CA GLU A 67 -20.54 9.55 7.95
C GLU A 67 -21.84 10.20 8.46
N ALA A 68 -22.46 9.57 9.45
CA ALA A 68 -23.73 10.01 10.03
C ALA A 68 -23.64 11.33 10.83
N ASN A 69 -22.44 11.89 11.03
CA ASN A 69 -22.26 13.15 11.74
C ASN A 69 -22.06 14.31 10.75
N PRO A 70 -23.03 15.23 10.64
CA PRO A 70 -22.93 16.35 9.70
C PRO A 70 -21.83 17.36 10.08
N ALA A 71 -21.34 17.36 11.32
CA ALA A 71 -20.29 18.26 11.79
C ALA A 71 -18.87 17.66 11.73
N ALA A 72 -18.72 16.35 11.53
CA ALA A 72 -17.41 15.70 11.49
C ALA A 72 -17.39 14.40 10.71
N GLY A 73 -16.33 14.16 9.92
CA GLY A 73 -16.15 12.94 9.12
C GLY A 73 -14.69 12.50 9.04
N VAL A 74 -14.48 11.24 8.67
CA VAL A 74 -13.14 10.69 8.42
C VAL A 74 -13.00 10.39 6.94
N PHE A 75 -12.28 11.28 6.27
CA PHE A 75 -12.13 11.26 4.83
C PHE A 75 -10.77 10.70 4.43
N HIS A 76 -10.71 10.13 3.23
CA HIS A 76 -9.45 9.80 2.58
C HIS A 76 -9.09 10.95 1.64
N LEU A 77 -8.07 11.74 2.03
CA LEU A 77 -7.74 12.99 1.37
C LEU A 77 -6.30 12.96 0.86
N ASP A 78 -6.09 13.51 -0.33
CA ASP A 78 -4.76 13.90 -0.79
C ASP A 78 -4.36 15.29 -0.25
N SER A 79 -3.09 15.66 -0.44
CA SER A 79 -2.56 16.93 0.08
C SER A 79 -3.25 18.15 -0.55
N ILE A 80 -3.69 18.07 -1.80
CA ILE A 80 -4.37 19.17 -2.50
C ILE A 80 -5.76 19.38 -1.87
N GLN A 81 -6.49 18.30 -1.61
CA GLN A 81 -7.79 18.33 -0.94
C GLN A 81 -7.67 18.85 0.49
N VAL A 82 -6.65 18.43 1.24
CA VAL A 82 -6.35 18.96 2.58
C VAL A 82 -6.19 20.48 2.55
N GLU A 83 -5.41 21.02 1.62
CA GLU A 83 -5.20 22.47 1.52
C GLU A 83 -6.47 23.23 1.11
N LYS A 84 -7.27 22.69 0.18
CA LYS A 84 -8.59 23.26 -0.16
C LYS A 84 -9.52 23.31 1.04
N ILE A 85 -9.59 22.24 1.83
CA ILE A 85 -10.43 22.16 3.02
C ILE A 85 -9.98 23.17 4.08
N LYS A 86 -8.66 23.24 4.37
CA LYS A 86 -8.11 24.25 5.30
C LYS A 86 -8.44 25.68 4.88
N SER A 87 -8.46 25.96 3.57
CA SER A 87 -8.75 27.30 3.05
C SER A 87 -10.16 27.81 3.37
N LEU A 88 -11.08 26.92 3.77
CA LEU A 88 -12.44 27.30 4.22
C LEU A 88 -12.41 28.06 5.57
N GLY A 89 -11.36 27.90 6.37
CA GLY A 89 -11.13 28.62 7.62
C GLY A 89 -12.05 28.25 8.80
N ASN A 90 -13.12 27.49 8.58
CA ASN A 90 -14.10 27.08 9.61
C ASN A 90 -14.06 25.56 9.89
N VAL A 91 -12.90 24.93 9.68
CA VAL A 91 -12.70 23.50 9.85
C VAL A 91 -11.38 23.20 10.54
N THR A 92 -11.38 22.18 11.40
CA THR A 92 -10.14 21.54 11.86
C THR A 92 -9.91 20.26 11.06
N ILE A 93 -8.63 19.99 10.76
CA ILE A 93 -8.22 18.82 10.00
C ILE A 93 -7.01 18.18 10.66
N GLU A 94 -7.15 16.90 11.00
CA GLU A 94 -6.13 16.13 11.71
C GLU A 94 -5.91 14.79 11.02
N VAL A 95 -4.67 14.34 10.93
CA VAL A 95 -4.37 13.01 10.41
C VAL A 95 -4.88 11.97 11.39
N VAL A 96 -5.60 10.96 10.90
CA VAL A 96 -5.91 9.74 11.66
C VAL A 96 -4.77 8.75 11.44
N ALA A 97 -3.78 8.80 12.32
CA ALA A 97 -2.59 7.95 12.24
C ALA A 97 -2.94 6.46 12.39
N GLN A 98 -2.22 5.61 11.66
CA GLN A 98 -2.28 4.16 11.76
C GLN A 98 -0.93 3.62 12.27
N ASN A 99 -0.53 4.09 13.46
CA ASN A 99 0.75 3.75 14.10
C ASN A 99 0.71 2.45 14.92
N ALA A 100 -0.48 1.97 15.28
CA ALA A 100 -0.62 0.76 16.09
C ALA A 100 -0.13 -0.47 15.30
N PRO A 101 0.70 -1.34 15.89
CA PRO A 101 1.08 -2.59 15.27
C PRO A 101 -0.16 -3.42 14.93
N ALA A 102 -0.15 -4.08 13.78
CA ALA A 102 -1.28 -4.89 13.34
C ALA A 102 -0.82 -6.26 12.81
N PRO A 103 -1.56 -7.34 13.13
CA PRO A 103 -1.16 -8.71 12.79
C PRO A 103 -1.19 -9.00 11.28
N ASN A 104 -1.90 -8.18 10.51
CA ASN A 104 -1.98 -8.28 9.06
C ASN A 104 -0.83 -7.55 8.34
N ILE A 105 0.15 -6.99 9.06
CA ILE A 105 1.31 -6.35 8.43
C ILE A 105 2.36 -7.40 8.13
N PHE A 106 2.79 -7.47 6.87
CA PHE A 106 3.88 -8.33 6.42
C PHE A 106 5.13 -8.12 7.32
N PRO A 107 5.84 -9.16 7.77
CA PRO A 107 5.71 -10.58 7.38
C PRO A 107 4.70 -11.38 8.22
N HIS A 108 3.78 -10.74 8.94
CA HIS A 108 2.80 -11.36 9.85
C HIS A 108 3.44 -11.96 11.11
N GLU A 109 4.39 -11.21 11.67
CA GLU A 109 5.13 -11.58 12.88
C GLU A 109 5.03 -10.42 13.89
N GLU A 110 3.81 -10.01 14.26
CA GLU A 110 3.56 -8.79 15.06
C GLU A 110 4.15 -8.83 16.47
N ARG A 111 4.48 -10.02 16.98
CA ARG A 111 5.21 -10.18 18.24
C ARG A 111 6.68 -9.80 18.13
N LYS A 112 7.22 -9.82 16.90
CA LYS A 112 8.63 -9.57 16.59
C LYS A 112 8.83 -8.21 15.95
N TYR A 113 7.96 -7.85 15.02
CA TYR A 113 7.99 -6.56 14.34
C TYR A 113 6.77 -5.74 14.76
N LEU A 114 7.01 -4.69 15.53
CA LEU A 114 5.97 -3.73 15.95
C LEU A 114 5.65 -2.73 14.82
N TRP A 115 5.47 -3.25 13.60
CA TRP A 115 5.21 -2.46 12.40
C TRP A 115 3.72 -2.19 12.21
N SER A 116 3.44 -1.08 11.57
CA SER A 116 2.12 -0.54 11.28
C SER A 116 2.05 -0.03 9.84
N MET A 117 0.88 0.48 9.44
CA MET A 117 0.71 1.03 8.08
C MET A 117 1.55 2.28 7.83
N ASP A 118 1.87 3.00 8.91
CA ASP A 118 2.61 4.26 8.88
C ASP A 118 4.11 4.09 9.19
N ASN A 119 4.49 2.97 9.83
CA ASN A 119 5.87 2.68 10.22
C ASN A 119 6.21 1.21 9.95
N PHE A 120 7.12 0.96 9.02
CA PHE A 120 7.36 -0.38 8.48
C PHE A 120 8.83 -0.54 8.05
N GLY A 121 9.38 -1.74 8.19
CA GLY A 121 10.74 -2.03 7.75
C GLY A 121 11.84 -1.55 8.72
N PRO A 122 13.11 -1.54 8.27
CA PRO A 122 13.54 -1.76 6.89
C PRO A 122 13.42 -3.21 6.41
N ILE A 123 13.25 -3.41 5.11
CA ILE A 123 13.32 -4.71 4.42
C ILE A 123 14.17 -4.62 3.15
N TYR A 124 14.67 -5.75 2.67
CA TYR A 124 15.30 -5.89 1.35
C TYR A 124 14.27 -6.45 0.36
N ILE A 125 14.16 -5.84 -0.82
CA ILE A 125 13.31 -6.32 -1.92
C ILE A 125 14.15 -7.26 -2.79
N PRO A 126 13.80 -8.56 -2.88
CA PRO A 126 14.63 -9.54 -3.56
C PRO A 126 14.86 -9.26 -5.05
N LYS A 127 16.11 -9.44 -5.49
CA LYS A 127 16.53 -9.36 -6.89
C LYS A 127 16.95 -10.73 -7.39
N LYS A 128 16.62 -11.03 -8.65
CA LYS A 128 17.06 -12.27 -9.30
C LYS A 128 18.58 -12.41 -9.23
N GLY A 129 19.04 -13.58 -8.80
CA GLY A 129 20.45 -13.91 -8.63
C GLY A 129 21.10 -13.33 -7.37
N ALA A 130 20.40 -12.53 -6.57
CA ALA A 130 20.90 -12.11 -5.26
C ALA A 130 20.79 -13.26 -4.26
N THR A 131 21.79 -13.38 -3.40
CA THR A 131 21.81 -14.37 -2.32
C THR A 131 21.67 -13.66 -0.97
N VAL A 132 20.80 -14.18 -0.12
CA VAL A 132 20.63 -13.73 1.27
C VAL A 132 20.96 -14.86 2.23
N LYS A 133 21.37 -14.51 3.44
CA LYS A 133 21.37 -15.46 4.55
C LYS A 133 19.94 -15.93 4.82
N LEU A 134 19.77 -17.22 5.04
CA LEU A 134 18.50 -17.85 5.39
C LEU A 134 18.62 -18.44 6.80
N ASP A 135 17.86 -17.86 7.72
CA ASP A 135 17.79 -18.24 9.13
C ASP A 135 16.39 -17.91 9.67
N MET A 136 16.10 -18.27 10.93
CA MET A 136 14.79 -18.01 11.54
C MET A 136 14.46 -16.50 11.64
N GLU A 137 15.45 -15.62 11.47
CA GLU A 137 15.27 -14.18 11.44
C GLU A 137 14.77 -13.69 10.08
N SER A 138 15.35 -14.19 9.00
CA SER A 138 15.05 -13.81 7.62
C SER A 138 13.92 -14.63 6.98
N LEU A 139 13.68 -15.84 7.47
CA LEU A 139 12.70 -16.77 6.91
C LEU A 139 11.29 -16.18 6.79
N PRO A 140 10.74 -15.41 7.76
CA PRO A 140 9.40 -14.84 7.61
C PRO A 140 9.23 -13.96 6.35
N PHE A 141 10.28 -13.26 5.92
CA PHE A 141 10.24 -12.43 4.72
C PHE A 141 10.26 -13.24 3.44
N TYR A 142 10.96 -14.38 3.43
CA TYR A 142 11.28 -15.12 2.21
C TYR A 142 10.55 -16.45 2.08
N ARG A 143 9.86 -16.93 3.12
CA ARG A 143 9.13 -18.21 3.11
C ARG A 143 8.21 -18.34 1.90
N ARG A 144 7.37 -17.32 1.66
CA ARG A 144 6.42 -17.32 0.53
C ARG A 144 7.13 -17.26 -0.82
N ILE A 145 8.28 -16.59 -0.88
CA ILE A 145 9.12 -16.58 -2.09
C ILE A 145 9.61 -17.99 -2.40
N ILE A 146 10.24 -18.64 -1.42
CA ILE A 146 10.89 -19.94 -1.59
C ILE A 146 9.85 -21.02 -1.92
N ASP A 147 8.79 -21.10 -1.13
CA ASP A 147 7.76 -22.14 -1.19
C ASP A 147 6.77 -21.91 -2.34
N VAL A 148 6.06 -20.78 -2.29
CA VAL A 148 4.90 -20.54 -3.15
C VAL A 148 5.31 -20.00 -4.52
N TYR A 149 6.21 -19.00 -4.57
CA TYR A 149 6.52 -18.31 -5.82
C TYR A 149 7.59 -19.02 -6.65
N GLU A 150 8.62 -19.56 -6.01
CA GLU A 150 9.72 -20.26 -6.67
C GLU A 150 9.60 -21.79 -6.62
N GLY A 151 8.52 -22.30 -6.01
CA GLY A 151 8.09 -23.70 -6.08
C GLY A 151 9.04 -24.70 -5.43
N ASN A 152 9.74 -24.31 -4.38
CA ASN A 152 10.63 -25.22 -3.65
C ASN A 152 9.92 -25.81 -2.43
N ASP A 153 10.25 -27.03 -2.06
CA ASP A 153 9.83 -27.57 -0.76
C ASP A 153 10.62 -26.85 0.35
N LEU A 154 9.93 -26.33 1.36
CA LEU A 154 10.53 -25.55 2.45
C LEU A 154 10.07 -26.08 3.80
N GLU A 155 11.01 -26.64 4.55
CA GLU A 155 10.74 -27.23 5.86
C GLU A 155 11.60 -26.59 6.95
N VAL A 156 11.08 -26.55 8.18
CA VAL A 156 11.86 -26.21 9.37
C VAL A 156 11.80 -27.39 10.33
N LYS A 157 12.94 -28.02 10.62
CA LYS A 157 13.08 -29.18 11.50
C LYS A 157 14.15 -28.88 12.55
N GLU A 158 13.79 -28.96 13.83
CA GLU A 158 14.73 -28.77 14.95
C GLU A 158 15.53 -27.44 14.87
N GLY A 159 14.90 -26.37 14.37
CA GLY A 159 15.54 -25.06 14.23
C GLY A 159 16.44 -24.90 12.99
N LYS A 160 16.54 -25.92 12.15
CA LYS A 160 17.24 -25.90 10.86
C LYS A 160 16.25 -25.75 9.72
N ILE A 161 16.67 -25.06 8.66
CA ILE A 161 15.87 -24.79 7.47
C ILE A 161 16.33 -25.73 6.37
N PHE A 162 15.38 -26.37 5.69
CA PHE A 162 15.64 -27.26 4.57
C PHE A 162 14.91 -26.75 3.34
N VAL A 163 15.60 -26.70 2.20
CA VAL A 163 15.04 -26.35 0.89
C VAL A 163 15.25 -27.54 -0.04
N ASN A 164 14.16 -28.14 -0.54
CA ASN A 164 14.18 -29.36 -1.34
C ASN A 164 14.93 -30.53 -0.65
N GLY A 165 14.77 -30.66 0.67
CA GLY A 165 15.40 -31.71 1.47
C GLY A 165 16.86 -31.46 1.87
N GLU A 166 17.50 -30.39 1.38
CA GLU A 166 18.87 -30.02 1.75
C GLU A 166 18.89 -28.91 2.80
N GLU A 167 19.73 -29.04 3.83
CA GLU A 167 19.90 -27.99 4.84
C GLU A 167 20.44 -26.72 4.18
N ALA A 168 19.77 -25.59 4.43
CA ALA A 168 20.06 -24.31 3.78
C ALA A 168 20.30 -23.21 4.81
N ASP A 169 21.45 -22.53 4.70
CA ASP A 169 21.82 -21.34 5.48
C ASP A 169 21.74 -20.04 4.64
N SER A 170 21.38 -20.17 3.37
CA SER A 170 21.29 -19.11 2.39
C SER A 170 20.30 -19.46 1.29
N TYR A 171 19.82 -18.44 0.58
CA TYR A 171 18.92 -18.61 -0.55
C TYR A 171 19.25 -17.65 -1.69
N THR A 172 19.25 -18.16 -2.91
CA THR A 172 19.46 -17.35 -4.13
C THR A 172 18.15 -17.26 -4.91
N PHE A 173 17.64 -16.04 -5.08
CA PHE A 173 16.35 -15.80 -5.71
C PHE A 173 16.40 -16.08 -7.22
N LYS A 174 15.40 -16.80 -7.74
CA LYS A 174 15.24 -17.10 -9.17
C LYS A 174 14.49 -16.00 -9.92
N MET A 175 13.77 -15.13 -9.22
CA MET A 175 12.97 -14.05 -9.81
C MET A 175 13.29 -12.67 -9.24
N ASN A 176 12.87 -11.64 -9.97
CA ASN A 176 12.78 -10.29 -9.46
C ASN A 176 11.48 -10.09 -8.67
N TYR A 177 11.56 -9.30 -7.61
CA TYR A 177 10.42 -8.98 -6.76
C TYR A 177 10.23 -7.48 -6.63
N TYR A 178 8.98 -7.09 -6.38
CA TYR A 178 8.56 -5.69 -6.38
C TYR A 178 7.71 -5.38 -5.15
N TRP A 179 7.71 -4.11 -4.78
CA TRP A 179 6.86 -3.60 -3.71
C TRP A 179 5.77 -2.70 -4.29
N MET A 180 4.53 -3.13 -4.16
CA MET A 180 3.36 -2.50 -4.77
C MET A 180 2.51 -1.84 -3.68
N MET A 181 2.20 -0.54 -3.81
CA MET A 181 1.35 0.18 -2.85
C MET A 181 0.21 0.91 -3.56
N GLY A 182 -0.94 1.01 -2.90
CA GLY A 182 -2.04 1.84 -3.39
C GLY A 182 -1.81 3.31 -3.06
N ASP A 183 -2.36 4.21 -3.88
CA ASP A 183 -2.27 5.64 -3.62
C ASP A 183 -3.17 6.07 -2.45
N ASN A 184 -4.29 5.39 -2.22
CA ASN A 184 -5.07 5.53 -0.99
C ASN A 184 -4.45 4.69 0.15
N ARG A 185 -3.39 5.22 0.77
CA ARG A 185 -2.46 4.50 1.65
C ARG A 185 -3.12 3.92 2.89
N HIS A 186 -4.15 4.55 3.44
CA HIS A 186 -4.88 4.03 4.60
C HIS A 186 -6.12 3.18 4.23
N ASN A 187 -6.43 3.02 2.93
CA ASN A 187 -7.55 2.19 2.44
C ASN A 187 -7.11 1.14 1.40
N SER A 188 -5.84 0.80 1.39
CA SER A 188 -5.26 -0.09 0.40
C SER A 188 -4.65 -1.27 1.12
N GLU A 189 -5.25 -2.44 0.95
CA GLU A 189 -4.52 -3.69 1.10
C GLU A 189 -3.51 -3.77 -0.04
N ASP A 190 -2.22 -3.84 0.31
CA ASP A 190 -1.11 -3.82 -0.64
C ASP A 190 0.11 -4.59 -0.11
N SER A 191 1.32 -4.38 -0.67
CA SER A 191 2.51 -5.12 -0.25
C SER A 191 2.83 -4.99 1.24
N ARG A 192 2.37 -3.92 1.92
CA ARG A 192 2.46 -3.84 3.39
C ARG A 192 1.71 -4.97 4.11
N VAL A 193 0.71 -5.55 3.46
CA VAL A 193 -0.08 -6.68 3.94
C VAL A 193 0.40 -7.99 3.29
N TRP A 194 0.38 -8.09 1.96
CA TRP A 194 0.68 -9.37 1.28
C TRP A 194 2.18 -9.63 0.98
N GLY A 195 3.04 -8.64 1.19
CA GLY A 195 4.47 -8.74 0.92
C GLY A 195 4.86 -8.55 -0.54
N PHE A 196 5.90 -9.28 -0.95
CA PHE A 196 6.52 -9.14 -2.26
C PHE A 196 5.65 -9.65 -3.41
N VAL A 197 5.74 -8.97 -4.55
CA VAL A 197 5.10 -9.38 -5.81
C VAL A 197 6.18 -9.86 -6.79
N PRO A 198 6.17 -11.13 -7.24
CA PRO A 198 7.14 -11.63 -8.22
C PRO A 198 6.89 -11.05 -9.62
N GLU A 199 7.93 -11.04 -10.45
CA GLU A 199 7.89 -10.47 -11.81
C GLU A 199 6.86 -11.11 -12.74
N ASP A 200 6.58 -12.41 -12.56
CA ASP A 200 5.60 -13.17 -13.34
C ASP A 200 4.13 -12.89 -12.95
N HIS A 201 3.91 -12.15 -11.86
CA HIS A 201 2.58 -11.69 -11.44
C HIS A 201 2.28 -10.26 -11.94
N ILE A 202 3.22 -9.62 -12.64
CA ILE A 202 3.01 -8.31 -13.26
C ILE A 202 2.48 -8.52 -14.68
N VAL A 203 1.18 -8.27 -14.87
CA VAL A 203 0.52 -8.40 -16.18
C VAL A 203 0.88 -7.26 -17.12
N GLY A 204 1.05 -6.04 -16.61
CA GLY A 204 1.39 -4.88 -17.44
C GLY A 204 1.15 -3.54 -16.76
N LYS A 205 1.25 -2.47 -17.56
CA LYS A 205 1.01 -1.09 -17.14
C LYS A 205 -0.32 -0.59 -17.71
N PRO A 206 -1.24 -0.04 -16.91
CA PRO A 206 -2.45 0.58 -17.43
C PRO A 206 -2.09 1.78 -18.32
N LEU A 207 -2.81 1.96 -19.43
CA LEU A 207 -2.57 3.04 -20.40
C LEU A 207 -3.50 4.23 -20.17
N PHE A 208 -4.80 3.97 -20.07
CA PHE A 208 -5.83 5.00 -19.87
C PHE A 208 -7.06 4.41 -19.15
N ILE A 209 -7.91 5.28 -18.64
CA ILE A 209 -9.18 4.90 -18.02
C ILE A 209 -10.22 4.68 -19.12
N TRP A 210 -10.58 3.43 -19.42
CA TRP A 210 -11.62 3.13 -20.41
C TRP A 210 -13.02 3.57 -19.94
N PHE A 211 -13.31 3.46 -18.64
CA PHE A 211 -14.63 3.75 -18.11
C PHE A 211 -14.56 4.22 -16.66
N SER A 212 -15.45 5.15 -16.29
CA SER A 212 -15.55 5.68 -14.93
C SER A 212 -16.98 6.12 -14.61
N THR A 213 -17.47 5.75 -13.42
CA THR A 213 -18.77 6.19 -12.88
C THR A 213 -18.57 7.20 -11.75
N LYS A 214 -19.57 8.03 -11.51
CA LYS A 214 -19.59 8.92 -10.34
C LYS A 214 -19.80 8.10 -9.08
N ASN A 215 -18.90 8.23 -8.10
CA ASN A 215 -18.93 7.52 -6.81
C ASN A 215 -19.07 5.99 -6.93
N GLY A 216 -18.52 5.41 -8.00
CA GLY A 216 -18.56 3.94 -8.21
C GLY A 216 -19.96 3.39 -8.56
N ASN A 217 -20.97 4.23 -8.77
CA ASN A 217 -22.33 3.80 -9.07
C ASN A 217 -22.81 4.40 -10.39
N ILE A 218 -23.22 3.54 -11.34
CA ILE A 218 -23.72 3.97 -12.65
C ILE A 218 -25.01 4.79 -12.55
N SER A 219 -25.83 4.61 -11.50
CA SER A 219 -27.03 5.43 -11.28
C SER A 219 -26.70 6.89 -11.00
N ASN A 220 -25.49 7.17 -10.49
CA ASN A 220 -25.02 8.53 -10.23
C ASN A 220 -24.47 9.19 -11.50
N GLY A 221 -24.40 8.45 -12.61
CA GLY A 221 -23.93 8.92 -13.91
C GLY A 221 -22.47 8.56 -14.21
N ILE A 222 -22.07 8.89 -15.44
CA ILE A 222 -20.72 8.67 -15.97
C ILE A 222 -19.81 9.84 -15.55
N ASN A 223 -18.56 9.52 -15.19
CA ASN A 223 -17.52 10.52 -14.93
C ASN A 223 -16.73 10.79 -16.23
N TRP A 224 -17.30 11.65 -17.08
CA TRP A 224 -16.77 11.96 -18.41
C TRP A 224 -15.36 12.54 -18.39
N ASP A 225 -15.03 13.34 -17.38
CA ASP A 225 -13.72 13.98 -17.26
C ASP A 225 -12.60 12.95 -17.08
N ARG A 226 -12.91 11.74 -16.62
CA ARG A 226 -11.95 10.66 -16.40
C ARG A 226 -11.80 9.71 -17.58
N ILE A 227 -12.79 9.62 -18.46
CA ILE A 227 -12.74 8.66 -19.57
C ILE A 227 -11.64 9.07 -20.56
N PHE A 228 -10.82 8.10 -20.97
CA PHE A 228 -9.63 8.25 -21.81
C PHE A 228 -8.50 9.11 -21.23
N MET A 229 -8.58 9.54 -19.96
CA MET A 229 -7.42 10.12 -19.28
C MET A 229 -6.28 9.11 -19.20
N SER A 230 -5.04 9.59 -19.38
CA SER A 230 -3.86 8.77 -19.23
C SER A 230 -3.74 8.25 -17.80
N ALA A 231 -3.41 6.96 -17.66
CA ALA A 231 -3.15 6.39 -16.34
C ALA A 231 -1.87 6.95 -15.69
N SER A 232 -1.02 7.64 -16.44
CA SER A 232 0.16 8.34 -15.90
C SER A 232 -0.13 9.75 -15.40
N GLU A 233 -1.29 10.31 -15.73
CA GLU A 233 -1.73 11.65 -15.30
C GLU A 233 -2.60 11.61 -14.04
N MET A 234 -2.85 10.40 -13.51
CA MET A 234 -3.41 10.15 -12.18
C MET A 234 -2.31 10.11 -11.11
#